data_AF-A0A946WSZ7-F1
#
_entry.id   AF-A0A946WSZ7-F1
#
_cell.length_a   1.000
_cell.length_b   1.000
_cell.length_c   1.000
_cell.angle_alpha   90.00
_cell.angle_beta   90.00
_cell.angle_gamma   90.00
#
_symmetry.space_group_name_H-M   'P 1'
#
loop_
_entity.id
_entity.type
_entity.pdbx_description
1 polymer ?
#
loop_
_entity_poly.entity_id
_entity_poly.type
_entity_poly.pdbx_seq_one_letter_code
_entity_poly.pdbx_strand_id
1 'polypeptide(L)'
;MEKKIYKIFGIVTNLDGTPMEIVLYHRKRCGKSEQEHSRLTKDMAGGRFPSGSFGENAAWWYLSIISLNLLKLFQRHTLPNELKQVRLKTLNARLFRIALKTIKRSGQREYLTAGELIR
;
A
#
# COMPACT_ATOMS: atom_id res chain seq x y z
N MET A 1 0.38 -28.15 -43.47
CA MET A 1 -0.18 -28.04 -42.10
C MET A 1 0.49 -26.88 -41.40
N GLU A 2 -0.26 -25.89 -40.91
CA GLU A 2 0.32 -24.79 -40.13
C GLU A 2 0.79 -25.26 -38.75
N LYS A 3 1.94 -24.75 -38.31
CA LYS A 3 2.59 -25.16 -37.07
C LYS A 3 2.10 -24.29 -35.91
N LYS A 4 1.02 -24.71 -35.24
CA LYS A 4 0.49 -24.01 -34.06
C LYS A 4 1.48 -24.07 -32.88
N ILE A 5 1.80 -22.90 -32.32
CA ILE A 5 2.60 -22.75 -31.11
C ILE A 5 1.66 -22.71 -29.91
N TYR A 6 1.90 -23.58 -28.92
CA TYR A 6 1.12 -23.64 -27.69
C TYR A 6 1.95 -23.12 -26.51
N LYS A 7 1.33 -22.32 -25.63
CA LYS A 7 1.93 -21.91 -24.36
C LYS A 7 1.33 -22.74 -23.22
N ILE A 8 2.10 -23.70 -22.73
CA ILE A 8 1.71 -24.59 -21.63
C ILE A 8 2.12 -23.95 -20.30
N PHE A 9 1.28 -24.08 -19.28
CA PHE A 9 1.57 -23.68 -17.90
C PHE A 9 1.28 -24.87 -16.98
N GLY A 10 2.21 -25.19 -16.09
CA GLY A 10 2.02 -26.17 -15.02
C GLY A 10 1.93 -25.48 -13.66
N ILE A 11 1.16 -26.07 -12.74
CA ILE A 11 1.10 -25.66 -11.33
C ILE A 11 1.49 -26.88 -10.50
N VAL A 12 2.56 -26.77 -9.71
CA VAL A 12 2.93 -27.76 -8.69
C VAL A 12 2.47 -27.20 -7.36
N THR A 13 1.71 -27.98 -6.59
CA THR A 13 1.15 -27.56 -5.30
C THR A 13 1.06 -28.75 -4.35
N ASN A 14 1.09 -28.45 -3.05
CA ASN A 14 0.80 -29.39 -1.95
C ASN A 14 -0.61 -29.17 -1.38
N LEU A 15 -1.48 -28.44 -2.10
CA LEU A 15 -2.85 -28.17 -1.71
C LEU A 15 -3.78 -29.25 -2.29
N ASP A 16 -4.60 -29.83 -1.42
CA ASP A 16 -5.72 -30.69 -1.82
C ASP A 16 -6.88 -29.87 -2.39
N GLY A 17 -7.64 -30.45 -3.32
CA GLY A 17 -8.82 -29.83 -3.94
C GLY A 17 -8.96 -30.18 -5.42
N THR A 18 -9.99 -29.64 -6.07
CA THR A 18 -10.17 -29.82 -7.52
C THR A 18 -9.13 -29.00 -8.31
N PRO A 19 -8.77 -29.42 -9.54
CA PRO A 19 -7.85 -28.66 -10.38
C PRO A 19 -8.29 -27.20 -10.62
N MET A 20 -9.60 -26.96 -10.70
CA MET A 20 -10.15 -25.62 -10.87
C MET A 20 -9.98 -24.74 -9.63
N GLU A 21 -10.18 -25.29 -8.43
CA GLU A 21 -9.94 -24.55 -7.17
C GLU A 21 -8.47 -24.21 -7.00
N ILE A 22 -7.56 -25.14 -7.33
CA ILE A 22 -6.10 -24.92 -7.32
C ILE A 22 -5.72 -23.79 -8.30
N VAL A 23 -6.26 -23.80 -9.53
CA VAL A 23 -6.02 -22.74 -10.52
C VAL A 23 -6.56 -21.39 -10.05
N LEU A 24 -7.77 -21.36 -9.47
CA LEU A 24 -8.36 -20.14 -8.92
C LEU A 24 -7.57 -19.61 -7.71
N TYR A 25 -7.13 -20.49 -6.81
CA TYR A 25 -6.27 -20.15 -5.68
C TYR A 25 -4.94 -19.55 -6.14
N HIS A 26 -4.27 -20.19 -7.09
CA HIS A 26 -3.01 -19.68 -7.66
C HIS A 26 -3.20 -18.29 -8.28
N ARG A 27 -4.31 -18.07 -9.01
CA ARG A 27 -4.65 -16.77 -9.61
C ARG A 27 -4.91 -15.65 -8.57
N LYS A 28 -5.36 -15.97 -7.35
CA LYS A 28 -5.53 -14.95 -6.27
C LYS A 28 -4.20 -14.28 -5.88
N ARG A 29 -3.05 -14.93 -6.14
CA ARG A 29 -1.71 -14.38 -5.88
C ARG A 29 -1.28 -13.33 -6.92
N CYS A 30 -1.87 -13.31 -8.11
CA CYS A 30 -1.46 -12.46 -9.22
C CYS A 30 -1.92 -10.99 -9.04
N GLY A 31 -1.04 -10.05 -9.37
CA GLY A 31 -1.34 -8.62 -9.53
C GLY A 31 -1.40 -7.77 -8.25
N LYS A 32 -2.02 -8.24 -7.15
CA LYS A 32 -2.12 -7.42 -5.92
C LYS A 32 -0.79 -7.31 -5.17
N SER A 33 0.00 -8.38 -5.08
CA SER A 33 1.32 -8.36 -4.42
C SER A 33 2.28 -7.35 -5.05
N GLU A 34 2.34 -7.31 -6.38
CA GLU A 34 3.14 -6.34 -7.15
C GLU A 34 2.66 -4.90 -6.94
N GLN A 35 1.35 -4.67 -6.81
CA GLN A 35 0.80 -3.36 -6.49
C GLN A 35 1.16 -2.91 -5.06
N GLU A 36 1.12 -3.80 -4.07
CA GLU A 36 1.58 -3.47 -2.70
C GLU A 36 3.10 -3.27 -2.64
N HIS A 37 3.90 -4.09 -3.34
CA HIS A 37 5.35 -3.87 -3.50
C HIS A 37 5.63 -2.52 -4.17
N SER A 38 4.86 -2.15 -5.20
CA SER A 38 4.97 -0.83 -5.85
C SER A 38 4.57 0.31 -4.93
N ARG A 39 3.65 0.12 -3.97
CA ARG A 39 3.34 1.13 -2.95
C ARG A 39 4.48 1.24 -1.95
N LEU A 40 5.02 0.12 -1.48
CA LEU A 40 6.13 0.07 -0.53
C LEU A 40 7.44 0.66 -1.08
N THR A 41 7.66 0.57 -2.40
CA THR A 41 8.87 1.11 -3.06
C THR A 41 8.70 2.52 -3.62
N LYS A 42 7.52 2.91 -4.11
CA LYS A 42 7.29 4.21 -4.78
C LYS A 42 6.49 5.23 -3.99
N ASP A 43 5.63 4.79 -3.06
CA ASP A 43 4.79 5.67 -2.23
C ASP A 43 5.30 5.72 -0.78
N MET A 44 5.94 4.65 -0.29
CA MET A 44 6.81 4.63 0.89
C MET A 44 8.29 4.70 0.46
N ALA A 45 9.20 4.86 1.41
CA ALA A 45 10.63 5.07 1.14
C ALA A 45 11.45 3.77 0.92
N GLY A 46 10.82 2.60 0.83
CA GLY A 46 11.52 1.30 0.70
C GLY A 46 12.27 1.10 -0.62
N GLY A 47 12.08 1.99 -1.61
CA GLY A 47 12.83 1.99 -2.88
C GLY A 47 14.11 2.83 -2.86
N ARG A 48 14.41 3.57 -1.77
CA ARG A 48 15.64 4.37 -1.63
C ARG A 48 16.30 4.06 -0.30
N PHE A 49 17.52 3.54 -0.36
CA PHE A 49 18.28 3.13 0.82
C PHE A 49 19.03 4.30 1.47
N PRO A 50 19.08 4.37 2.82
CA PRO A 50 19.83 5.40 3.54
C PRO A 50 21.34 5.10 3.64
N SER A 51 21.78 3.86 3.39
CA SER A 51 23.15 3.41 3.61
C SER A 51 23.63 2.42 2.53
N GLY A 52 24.95 2.18 2.48
CA GLY A 52 25.55 1.05 1.76
C GLY A 52 25.55 -0.27 2.57
N SER A 53 25.24 -0.20 3.86
CA SER A 53 25.23 -1.35 4.77
C SER A 53 23.93 -2.16 4.68
N PHE A 54 24.06 -3.49 4.56
CA PHE A 54 22.91 -4.39 4.48
C PHE A 54 22.04 -4.38 5.76
N GLY A 55 22.64 -4.24 6.95
CA GLY A 55 21.91 -4.27 8.22
C GLY A 55 20.98 -3.05 8.40
N GLU A 56 21.51 -1.85 8.16
CA GLU A 56 20.72 -0.61 8.18
C GLU A 56 19.62 -0.62 7.11
N ASN A 57 19.93 -1.14 5.91
CA ASN A 57 18.97 -1.26 4.82
C ASN A 57 17.86 -2.29 5.10
N ALA A 58 18.15 -3.36 5.83
CA ALA A 58 17.13 -4.30 6.32
C ALA A 58 16.22 -3.63 7.36
N ALA A 59 16.78 -2.92 8.34
CA ALA A 59 16.01 -2.16 9.34
C ALA A 59 15.10 -1.11 8.67
N TRP A 60 15.61 -0.40 7.65
CA TRP A 60 14.84 0.53 6.82
C TRP A 60 13.66 -0.13 6.09
N TRP A 61 13.87 -1.35 5.58
CA TRP A 61 12.79 -2.15 4.97
C TRP A 61 11.71 -2.53 5.98
N TYR A 62 12.10 -2.98 7.18
CA TYR A 62 11.14 -3.28 8.26
C TYR A 62 10.32 -2.06 8.67
N LEU A 63 10.97 -0.91 8.88
CA LEU A 63 10.27 0.36 9.21
C LEU A 63 9.30 0.78 8.09
N SER A 64 9.69 0.57 6.82
CA SER A 64 8.83 0.83 5.66
C SER A 64 7.59 -0.08 5.65
N ILE A 65 7.74 -1.38 5.94
CA ILE A 65 6.62 -2.33 6.04
C ILE A 65 5.68 -1.95 7.19
N ILE A 66 6.23 -1.71 8.39
CA ILE A 66 5.45 -1.33 9.59
C ILE A 66 4.64 -0.06 9.30
N SER A 67 5.26 0.95 8.70
CA SER A 67 4.60 2.20 8.33
C SER A 67 3.49 1.99 7.29
N LEU A 68 3.67 1.10 6.31
CA LEU A 68 2.62 0.75 5.34
C LEU A 68 1.44 0.06 6.01
N ASN A 69 1.69 -0.87 6.95
CA ASN A 69 0.66 -1.58 7.70
C ASN A 69 -0.12 -0.62 8.62
N LEU A 70 0.55 0.29 9.32
CA LEU A 70 -0.08 1.32 10.13
C LEU A 70 -0.95 2.26 9.28
N LEU A 71 -0.46 2.68 8.11
CA LEU A 71 -1.26 3.47 7.17
C LEU A 71 -2.52 2.70 6.73
N LYS A 72 -2.40 1.41 6.42
CA LYS A 72 -3.56 0.57 6.04
C LYS A 72 -4.57 0.41 7.18
N LEU A 73 -4.11 0.27 8.41
CA LEU A 73 -4.97 0.24 9.59
C LEU A 73 -5.71 1.58 9.77
N PHE A 74 -4.99 2.70 9.73
CA PHE A 74 -5.56 4.05 9.79
C PHE A 74 -6.60 4.29 8.70
N GLN A 75 -6.27 3.96 7.44
CA GLN A 75 -7.21 4.04 6.31
C GLN A 75 -8.47 3.21 6.56
N ARG A 76 -8.36 1.98 7.07
CA ARG A 76 -9.50 1.07 7.26
C ARG A 76 -10.45 1.54 8.36
N HIS A 77 -9.91 2.05 9.47
CA HIS A 77 -10.67 2.31 10.70
C HIS A 77 -11.05 3.78 10.91
N THR A 78 -10.30 4.74 10.35
CA THR A 78 -10.47 6.18 10.67
C THR A 78 -10.99 7.01 9.50
N LEU A 79 -10.77 6.58 8.26
CA LEU A 79 -11.11 7.36 7.07
C LEU A 79 -12.48 6.97 6.49
N PRO A 80 -13.21 7.91 5.87
CA PRO A 80 -14.45 7.63 5.15
C PRO A 80 -14.18 6.82 3.87
N ASN A 81 -15.21 6.18 3.33
CA ASN A 81 -15.09 5.09 2.34
C ASN A 81 -14.28 5.48 1.08
N GLU A 82 -14.39 6.74 0.67
CA GLU A 82 -13.76 7.36 -0.49
C GLU A 82 -12.23 7.47 -0.34
N LEU A 83 -11.72 7.39 0.89
CA LEU A 83 -10.31 7.52 1.24
C LEU A 83 -9.64 6.20 1.67
N LYS A 84 -10.43 5.14 1.93
CA LYS A 84 -9.92 3.84 2.45
C LYS A 84 -8.95 3.11 1.52
N GLN A 85 -9.05 3.32 0.21
CA GLN A 85 -8.20 2.65 -0.80
C GLN A 85 -7.25 3.60 -1.56
N VAL A 86 -7.19 4.86 -1.14
CA VAL A 86 -6.40 5.92 -1.79
C VAL A 86 -4.89 5.75 -1.52
N ARG A 87 -4.03 6.16 -2.46
CA ARG A 87 -2.56 6.14 -2.28
C ARG A 87 -2.09 7.23 -1.32
N LEU A 88 -0.96 6.99 -0.62
CA LEU A 88 -0.40 7.94 0.35
C LEU A 88 -0.15 9.34 -0.24
N LYS A 89 0.30 9.46 -1.50
CA LYS A 89 0.49 10.77 -2.17
C LYS A 89 -0.79 11.60 -2.22
N THR A 90 -1.93 10.96 -2.47
CA THR A 90 -3.24 11.61 -2.51
C THR A 90 -3.77 11.88 -1.10
N LEU A 91 -3.51 11.01 -0.11
CA LEU A 91 -3.81 11.29 1.30
C LEU A 91 -2.98 12.48 1.83
N ASN A 92 -1.70 12.57 1.45
CA ASN A 92 -0.86 13.72 1.75
C ASN A 92 -1.50 15.00 1.20
N ALA A 93 -1.91 15.02 -0.07
CA ALA A 93 -2.54 16.18 -0.67
C ALA A 93 -3.91 16.55 -0.05
N ARG A 94 -4.78 15.55 0.21
CA ARG A 94 -6.19 15.76 0.61
C ARG A 94 -6.44 15.81 2.12
N LEU A 95 -5.53 15.31 2.95
CA LEU A 95 -5.72 15.21 4.40
C LEU A 95 -4.52 15.80 5.15
N PHE A 96 -3.36 15.16 5.10
CA PHE A 96 -2.24 15.54 5.96
C PHE A 96 -1.73 16.96 5.68
N ARG A 97 -1.65 17.39 4.42
CA ARG A 97 -1.19 18.74 4.05
C ARG A 97 -2.23 19.84 4.33
N ILE A 98 -3.50 19.49 4.52
CA ILE A 98 -4.55 20.40 5.01
C ILE A 98 -4.47 20.50 6.53
N ALA A 99 -4.37 19.37 7.23
CA ALA A 99 -4.18 19.31 8.68
C ALA A 99 -2.86 19.95 9.16
N LEU A 100 -1.84 20.01 8.30
CA LEU A 100 -0.56 20.72 8.56
C LEU A 100 -0.62 22.22 8.24
N LYS A 101 -1.72 22.75 7.67
CA LYS A 101 -1.84 24.16 7.26
C LYS A 101 -2.35 25.07 8.41
N THR A 102 -2.76 24.53 9.55
CA THR A 102 -3.36 25.25 10.68
C THR A 102 -2.32 25.90 11.62
N ILE A 103 -1.46 26.77 11.06
CA ILE A 103 -0.50 27.65 11.77
C ILE A 103 -0.29 28.89 10.89
N LYS A 104 -0.39 30.17 11.32
CA LYS A 104 -0.89 30.86 12.53
C LYS A 104 -1.05 32.35 12.17
N ARG A 105 -2.11 33.07 12.61
CA ARG A 105 -2.18 34.54 12.48
C ARG A 105 -2.67 35.19 13.78
N SER A 106 -1.88 36.14 14.32
CA SER A 106 -2.20 37.09 15.41
C SER A 106 -3.16 36.62 16.52
N GLY A 107 -2.65 35.82 17.47
CA GLY A 107 -3.23 35.70 18.83
C GLY A 107 -4.40 34.74 19.02
N GLN A 108 -5.31 34.59 18.05
CA GLN A 108 -6.40 33.62 18.12
C GLN A 108 -5.99 32.26 17.53
N ARG A 109 -6.39 31.17 18.19
CA ARG A 109 -6.18 29.78 17.75
C ARG A 109 -7.53 29.20 17.35
N GLU A 110 -7.81 29.13 16.07
CA GLU A 110 -8.91 28.32 15.54
C GLU A 110 -8.39 26.92 15.20
N TYR A 111 -9.06 25.90 15.73
CA TYR A 111 -8.73 24.50 15.50
C TYR A 111 -9.70 23.91 14.48
N LEU A 112 -9.28 23.82 13.21
CA LEU A 112 -9.96 22.94 12.25
C LEU A 112 -9.65 21.50 12.66
N THR A 113 -10.58 20.92 13.41
CA THR A 113 -10.43 19.58 13.98
C THR A 113 -10.73 18.57 12.87
N ALA A 114 -9.91 17.54 12.70
CA ALA A 114 -10.05 16.59 11.58
C ALA A 114 -11.43 15.89 11.49
N GLY A 115 -12.24 15.93 12.56
CA GLY A 115 -13.63 15.47 12.57
C GLY A 115 -14.60 16.30 11.70
N GLU A 116 -14.25 17.52 11.29
CA GLU A 116 -15.08 18.35 10.39
C GLU A 116 -14.86 17.99 8.90
N LEU A 117 -13.75 17.31 8.58
CA LEU A 117 -13.41 16.83 7.23
C LEU A 117 -13.87 15.38 6.96
N ILE A 118 -14.51 14.74 7.95
CA ILE A 118 -14.90 13.31 7.95
C ILE A 118 -16.42 13.14 8.23
N ARG A 119 -17.17 14.24 8.26
CA ARG A 119 -18.65 14.24 8.26
C ARG A 119 -19.20 14.40 6.84
#